data_AF-A0A6G5R6D1-F1
#
_entry.id   AF-A0A6G5R6D1-F1
#
_cell.length_a   1.000
_cell.length_b   1.000
_cell.length_c   1.000
_cell.angle_alpha   90.00
_cell.angle_beta   90.00
_cell.angle_gamma   90.00
#
_symmetry.space_group_name_H-M   'P 1'
#
loop_
_entity.id
_entity.type
_entity.pdbx_description
1 polymer ?
#
loop_
_entity_poly.entity_id
_entity_poly.type
_entity_poly.pdbx_seq_one_letter_code
_entity_poly.pdbx_strand_id
1 'polypeptide(L)'
;MTVVAGWWCGVGERFLRLIAGGLATSASDVDQARDEWAFQARCTEAFVSTWVVRGFADTTISCYTSLLERVLDHFDRPVWQIEPADVDAMLRQLLLAGRAAGTRRQYLQMLRTFHGFVRDRYATEIRALYGMAVGDPLDRFNRLRHVWDDTPRRLPPTAERLTAFFAFARARLAAASDYPAAARDYALLRTLYHCAPRVSVFYVITR
;
A
#
# COMPACT_ATOMS: atom_id res chain seq x y z
N MET A 1 21.40 -39.05 -69.10
CA MET A 1 22.16 -39.80 -68.08
C MET A 1 23.36 -38.95 -67.73
N THR A 2 23.64 -38.47 -66.52
CA THR A 2 23.01 -38.46 -65.20
C THR A 2 23.80 -37.37 -64.45
N VAL A 3 23.09 -36.60 -63.64
CA VAL A 3 23.56 -35.45 -62.84
C VAL A 3 24.57 -35.87 -61.77
N VAL A 4 25.59 -35.05 -61.48
CA VAL A 4 26.03 -34.81 -60.09
C VAL A 4 26.35 -33.33 -59.87
N ALA A 5 25.55 -32.74 -59.00
CA ALA A 5 25.68 -31.43 -58.39
C ALA A 5 26.92 -31.32 -57.49
N GLY A 6 27.59 -30.17 -57.52
CA GLY A 6 28.59 -29.76 -56.53
C GLY A 6 28.26 -28.35 -56.06
N TRP A 7 27.36 -28.25 -55.09
CA TRP A 7 27.01 -26.99 -54.44
C TRP A 7 28.12 -26.62 -53.47
N TRP A 8 28.64 -25.41 -53.61
CA TRP A 8 29.52 -24.80 -52.62
C TRP A 8 28.67 -24.44 -51.39
N CYS A 9 28.78 -25.23 -50.33
CA CYS A 9 28.26 -24.85 -49.02
C CYS A 9 29.37 -24.06 -48.31
N GLY A 10 29.37 -22.74 -48.49
CA GLY A 10 30.15 -21.85 -47.65
C GLY A 10 29.62 -21.97 -46.23
N VAL A 11 30.42 -22.55 -45.33
CA VAL A 11 30.17 -22.50 -43.89
C VAL A 11 30.38 -21.04 -43.47
N GLY A 12 29.31 -20.27 -43.57
CA GLY A 12 29.23 -18.96 -42.94
C GLY A 12 29.25 -19.17 -41.45
N GLU A 13 30.43 -19.03 -40.84
CA GLU A 13 30.60 -18.94 -39.40
C GLU A 13 29.78 -17.75 -38.90
N ARG A 14 28.55 -18.04 -38.45
CA ARG A 14 27.76 -17.12 -37.65
C ARG A 14 28.45 -17.03 -36.30
N PHE A 15 29.42 -16.13 -36.20
CA PHE A 15 29.94 -15.70 -34.91
C PHE A 15 28.78 -15.10 -34.13
N LEU A 16 28.25 -15.87 -33.17
CA LEU A 16 27.42 -15.33 -32.11
C LEU A 16 28.28 -14.30 -31.37
N ARG A 17 28.03 -13.03 -31.64
CA ARG A 17 28.68 -11.94 -30.94
C ARG A 17 28.05 -11.88 -29.55
N LEU A 18 28.78 -12.37 -28.56
CA LEU A 18 28.44 -12.21 -27.15
C LEU A 18 28.45 -10.70 -26.86
N ILE A 19 27.29 -10.07 -26.90
CA ILE A 19 27.12 -8.74 -26.32
C ILE A 19 27.17 -9.01 -24.82
N ALA A 20 28.31 -8.70 -24.20
CA ALA A 20 28.39 -8.59 -22.76
C ALA A 20 27.37 -7.53 -22.36
N GLY A 21 26.18 -7.96 -21.96
CA GLY A 21 25.18 -7.13 -21.30
C GLY A 21 25.66 -6.80 -19.89
N GLY A 22 26.84 -6.21 -19.79
CA GLY A 22 27.18 -5.40 -18.64
C GLY A 22 26.30 -4.17 -18.75
N LEU A 23 25.19 -4.16 -18.02
CA LEU A 23 24.73 -2.89 -17.47
C LEU A 23 25.98 -2.32 -16.81
N ALA A 24 26.60 -1.32 -17.42
CA ALA A 24 27.72 -0.62 -16.83
C ALA A 24 27.17 0.02 -15.57
N THR A 25 27.21 -0.73 -14.47
CA THR A 25 26.91 -0.24 -13.15
C THR A 25 27.99 0.80 -12.92
N SER A 26 27.62 2.06 -13.09
CA SER A 26 28.54 3.16 -12.95
C SER A 26 29.17 3.11 -11.55
N ALA A 27 30.39 3.58 -11.36
CA ALA A 27 31.00 3.62 -10.01
C ALA A 27 30.07 4.33 -9.00
N SER A 28 29.30 5.32 -9.47
CA SER A 28 28.21 5.97 -8.72
C SER A 28 27.05 5.05 -8.37
N ASP A 29 26.62 4.12 -9.24
CA ASP A 29 25.57 3.14 -8.89
C ASP A 29 26.02 2.15 -7.84
N VAL A 30 27.33 1.81 -7.82
CA VAL A 30 27.92 0.91 -6.82
C VAL A 30 28.07 1.62 -5.48
N ASP A 31 28.50 2.87 -5.45
CA ASP A 31 28.57 3.67 -4.22
C ASP A 31 27.17 4.02 -3.69
N GLN A 32 26.22 4.34 -4.56
CA GLN A 32 24.81 4.51 -4.19
C GLN A 32 24.17 3.20 -3.71
N ALA A 33 24.59 2.05 -4.25
CA ALA A 33 24.17 0.75 -3.74
C ALA A 33 24.82 0.39 -2.40
N ARG A 34 25.92 1.05 -2.01
CA ARG A 34 26.51 0.92 -0.67
C ARG A 34 25.88 1.86 0.36
N ASP A 35 25.24 2.94 -0.08
CA ASP A 35 24.37 3.71 0.79
C ASP A 35 23.09 2.91 1.09
N GLU A 36 22.92 2.53 2.34
CA GLU A 36 21.79 1.74 2.81
C GLU A 36 20.44 2.45 2.59
N TRP A 37 20.41 3.78 2.74
CA TRP A 37 19.18 4.56 2.58
C TRP A 37 18.79 4.69 1.12
N ALA A 38 19.79 4.90 0.26
CA ALA A 38 19.58 4.89 -1.17
C ALA A 38 19.08 3.53 -1.68
N PHE A 39 19.63 2.43 -1.17
CA PHE A 39 19.15 1.10 -1.49
C PHE A 39 17.70 0.89 -1.03
N GLN A 40 17.36 1.31 0.21
CA GLN A 40 15.99 1.26 0.70
C GLN A 40 15.03 2.10 -0.16
N ALA A 41 15.46 3.27 -0.63
CA ALA A 41 14.65 4.11 -1.53
C ALA A 41 14.33 3.37 -2.83
N ARG A 42 15.32 2.70 -3.45
CA ARG A 42 15.08 1.85 -4.64
C ARG A 42 14.14 0.69 -4.35
N CYS A 43 14.28 0.02 -3.21
CA CYS A 43 13.33 -1.01 -2.79
C CYS A 43 11.91 -0.45 -2.63
N THR A 44 11.77 0.76 -2.11
CA THR A 44 10.49 1.46 -1.92
C THR A 44 9.84 1.77 -3.27
N GLU A 45 10.59 2.34 -4.21
CA GLU A 45 10.12 2.59 -5.58
C GLU A 45 9.68 1.30 -6.28
N ALA A 46 10.50 0.25 -6.17
CA ALA A 46 10.17 -1.06 -6.71
C ALA A 46 8.91 -1.64 -6.06
N PHE A 47 8.70 -1.44 -4.76
CA PHE A 47 7.50 -1.88 -4.06
C PHE A 47 6.25 -1.13 -4.55
N VAL A 48 6.32 0.20 -4.64
CA VAL A 48 5.23 1.05 -5.15
C VAL A 48 4.87 0.69 -6.59
N SER A 49 5.86 0.40 -7.44
CA SER A 49 5.63 -0.06 -8.82
C SER A 49 4.76 -1.32 -8.89
N THR A 50 4.81 -2.16 -7.85
CA THR A 50 3.99 -3.37 -7.82
C THR A 50 2.49 -3.09 -7.64
N TRP A 51 2.10 -1.94 -7.11
CA TRP A 51 0.70 -1.51 -7.06
C TRP A 51 0.23 -0.98 -8.42
N VAL A 52 1.12 -0.30 -9.16
CA VAL A 52 0.86 0.14 -10.53
C VAL A 52 0.60 -1.06 -11.44
N VAL A 53 1.47 -2.07 -11.39
CA VAL A 53 1.31 -3.32 -12.17
C VAL A 53 0.01 -4.06 -11.83
N ARG A 54 -0.46 -3.96 -10.58
CA ARG A 54 -1.74 -4.56 -10.14
C ARG A 54 -2.96 -3.71 -10.50
N GLY A 55 -2.79 -2.54 -11.10
CA GLY A 55 -3.89 -1.66 -11.51
C GLY A 55 -4.62 -1.03 -10.33
N PHE A 56 -3.92 -0.70 -9.24
CA PHE A 56 -4.54 0.05 -8.15
C PHE A 56 -4.86 1.48 -8.59
N ALA A 57 -5.96 2.04 -8.08
CA ALA A 57 -6.29 3.44 -8.33
C ALA A 57 -5.22 4.38 -7.75
N ASP A 58 -4.93 5.48 -8.44
CA ASP A 58 -3.89 6.45 -8.05
C ASP A 58 -4.06 6.95 -6.62
N THR A 59 -5.30 7.23 -6.20
CA THR A 59 -5.60 7.67 -4.83
C THR A 59 -5.23 6.63 -3.77
N THR A 60 -5.38 5.34 -4.10
CA THR A 60 -4.97 4.23 -3.23
C THR A 60 -3.45 4.13 -3.18
N ILE A 61 -2.78 4.26 -4.33
CA ILE A 61 -1.32 4.24 -4.43
C ILE A 61 -0.72 5.38 -3.60
N SER A 62 -1.21 6.62 -3.76
CA SER A 62 -0.76 7.77 -2.97
C SER A 62 -0.99 7.56 -1.48
N CYS A 63 -2.17 7.08 -1.08
CA CYS A 63 -2.49 6.83 0.33
C CYS A 63 -1.56 5.77 0.95
N TYR A 64 -1.25 4.70 0.22
CA TYR A 64 -0.37 3.65 0.70
C TYR A 64 1.11 4.06 0.69
N THR A 65 1.53 4.86 -0.28
CA THR A 65 2.87 5.44 -0.33
C THR A 65 3.11 6.34 0.89
N SER A 66 2.20 7.27 1.17
CA SER A 66 2.29 8.12 2.36
C SER A 66 2.13 7.37 3.68
N LEU A 67 1.50 6.19 3.68
CA LEU A 67 1.49 5.32 4.85
C LEU A 67 2.84 4.63 5.04
N LEU A 68 3.45 4.14 3.96
CA LEU A 68 4.76 3.50 4.00
C LEU A 68 5.83 4.47 4.49
N GLU A 69 5.88 5.69 3.95
CA GLU A 69 6.79 6.75 4.40
C GLU A 69 6.66 6.98 5.92
N ARG A 70 5.45 7.24 6.41
CA ARG A 70 5.20 7.43 7.85
C ARG A 70 5.59 6.23 8.71
N VAL A 71 5.51 5.01 8.18
CA VAL A 71 5.96 3.81 8.90
C VAL A 71 7.48 3.78 8.96
N LEU A 72 8.16 4.03 7.85
CA LEU A 72 9.62 4.04 7.78
C LEU A 72 10.23 5.16 8.64
N ASP A 73 9.55 6.30 8.75
CA ASP A 73 9.95 7.43 9.62
C ASP A 73 10.02 7.08 11.13
N HIS A 74 9.52 5.91 11.56
CA HIS A 74 9.68 5.45 12.94
C HIS A 74 11.02 4.76 13.22
N PHE A 75 11.85 4.52 12.18
CA PHE A 75 13.07 3.73 12.30
C PHE A 75 14.29 4.54 11.85
N ASP A 76 15.30 4.63 12.71
CA ASP A 76 16.60 5.25 12.40
C ASP A 76 17.56 4.30 11.66
N ARG A 77 17.03 3.21 11.09
CA ARG A 77 17.80 2.19 10.39
C ARG A 77 17.00 1.60 9.22
N PRO A 78 17.67 0.99 8.23
CA PRO A 78 17.00 0.34 7.12
C PRO A 78 16.12 -0.83 7.57
N VAL A 79 15.11 -1.14 6.77
CA VAL A 79 14.05 -2.11 7.10
C VAL A 79 14.58 -3.51 7.39
N TRP A 80 15.71 -3.91 6.79
CA TRP A 80 16.34 -5.22 7.01
C TRP A 80 17.19 -5.30 8.28
N GLN A 81 17.42 -4.18 8.97
CA GLN A 81 18.12 -4.11 10.26
C GLN A 81 17.16 -3.93 11.45
N ILE A 82 15.86 -3.87 11.19
CA ILE A 82 14.83 -3.73 12.22
C ILE A 82 14.79 -4.99 13.05
N GLU A 83 14.75 -4.82 14.37
CA GLU A 83 14.55 -5.90 15.32
C GLU A 83 13.11 -5.87 15.89
N PRO A 84 12.59 -6.97 16.46
CA PRO A 84 11.27 -6.99 17.08
C PRO A 84 11.08 -5.91 18.15
N ALA A 85 12.14 -5.56 18.87
CA ALA A 85 12.12 -4.49 19.87
C ALA A 85 11.85 -3.09 19.27
N ASP A 86 12.33 -2.83 18.04
CA ASP A 86 12.07 -1.59 17.34
C ASP A 86 10.60 -1.50 16.90
N VAL A 87 10.01 -2.63 16.49
CA VAL A 87 8.57 -2.72 16.18
C VAL A 87 7.72 -2.45 17.41
N ASP A 88 8.11 -2.99 18.57
CA ASP A 88 7.42 -2.72 19.84
C ASP A 88 7.54 -1.25 20.25
N ALA A 89 8.70 -0.63 20.03
CA ALA A 89 8.90 0.80 20.26
C ALA A 89 7.98 1.66 19.38
N MET A 90 7.89 1.36 18.08
CA MET A 90 6.94 2.00 17.15
C MET A 90 5.49 1.85 17.67
N LEU A 91 5.07 0.63 18.02
CA LEU A 91 3.70 0.39 18.51
C LEU A 91 3.41 1.14 19.81
N ARG A 92 4.39 1.24 20.71
CA ARG A 92 4.31 2.02 21.96
C ARG A 92 4.19 3.52 21.66
N GLN A 93 5.00 4.07 20.77
CA GLN A 93 4.91 5.47 20.35
C GLN A 93 3.53 5.80 19.77
N LEU A 94 3.01 4.95 18.89
CA LEU A 94 1.67 5.11 18.32
C LEU A 94 0.56 5.04 19.39
N LEU A 95 0.71 4.17 20.39
CA LEU A 95 -0.22 4.08 21.52
C LEU A 95 -0.20 5.37 22.36
N LEU A 96 0.99 5.88 22.71
CA LEU A 96 1.16 7.11 23.48
C LEU A 96 0.63 8.34 22.72
N ALA A 97 0.77 8.35 21.39
CA ALA A 97 0.19 9.36 20.51
C ALA A 97 -1.34 9.23 20.33
N GLY A 98 -2.00 8.32 21.05
CA GLY A 98 -3.46 8.14 21.00
C GLY A 98 -3.98 7.56 19.69
N ARG A 99 -3.14 6.88 18.89
CA ARG A 99 -3.57 6.32 17.60
C ARG A 99 -4.54 5.15 17.83
N ALA A 100 -5.64 5.19 17.08
CA ALA A 100 -6.66 4.14 17.12
C ALA A 100 -6.04 2.76 16.83
N ALA A 101 -6.61 1.71 17.43
CA ALA A 101 -6.13 0.34 17.24
C ALA A 101 -6.11 -0.08 15.76
N GLY A 102 -7.08 0.39 14.96
CA GLY A 102 -7.11 0.17 13.51
C GLY A 102 -5.90 0.77 12.78
N THR A 103 -5.52 1.99 13.14
CA THR A 103 -4.34 2.67 12.58
C THR A 103 -3.05 1.94 12.93
N ARG A 104 -2.88 1.53 14.20
CA ARG A 104 -1.71 0.75 14.64
C ARG A 104 -1.58 -0.57 13.87
N ARG A 105 -2.70 -1.27 13.62
CA ARG A 105 -2.72 -2.46 12.76
C ARG A 105 -2.33 -2.16 11.32
N GLN A 106 -2.78 -1.02 10.78
CA GLN A 106 -2.46 -0.62 9.41
C GLN A 106 -0.96 -0.35 9.23
N TYR A 107 -0.32 0.29 10.21
CA TYR A 107 1.13 0.53 10.23
C TYR A 107 1.89 -0.79 10.25
N LEU A 108 1.54 -1.68 11.17
CA LEU A 108 2.15 -2.99 11.29
C LEU A 108 1.98 -3.83 10.01
N GLN A 109 0.79 -3.80 9.39
CA GLN A 109 0.52 -4.53 8.17
C GLN A 109 1.34 -3.99 7.00
N MET A 110 1.49 -2.66 6.89
CA MET A 110 2.34 -2.02 5.88
C MET A 110 3.81 -2.44 6.05
N LEU A 111 4.34 -2.36 7.27
CA LEU A 111 5.69 -2.82 7.60
C LEU A 111 5.89 -4.28 7.20
N ARG A 112 4.92 -5.16 7.55
CA ARG A 112 4.97 -6.58 7.18
C ARG A 112 5.06 -6.81 5.68
N THR A 113 4.21 -6.14 4.92
CA THR A 113 4.19 -6.31 3.46
C THR A 113 5.45 -5.79 2.80
N PHE A 114 5.96 -4.65 3.25
CA PHE A 114 7.18 -4.06 2.70
C PHE A 114 8.42 -4.88 3.08
N HIS A 115 8.57 -5.22 4.36
CA HIS A 115 9.67 -6.05 4.82
C HIS A 115 9.67 -7.43 4.13
N GLY A 116 8.51 -8.07 4.02
CA GLY A 116 8.37 -9.33 3.27
C GLY A 116 8.81 -9.21 1.82
N PHE A 117 8.41 -8.13 1.13
CA PHE A 117 8.86 -7.83 -0.22
C PHE A 117 10.38 -7.67 -0.32
N VAL A 118 10.99 -6.94 0.62
CA VAL A 118 12.44 -6.73 0.66
C VAL A 118 13.17 -8.06 0.88
N ARG A 119 12.71 -8.86 1.84
CA ARG A 119 13.26 -10.19 2.11
C ARG A 119 13.16 -11.11 0.89
N ASP A 120 11.99 -11.16 0.25
CA ASP A 120 11.74 -12.12 -0.83
C ASP A 120 12.50 -11.78 -2.12
N ARG A 121 12.78 -10.50 -2.38
CA ARG A 121 13.42 -10.05 -3.63
C ARG A 121 14.89 -9.64 -3.49
N TYR A 122 15.30 -9.14 -2.32
CA TYR A 122 16.59 -8.47 -2.15
C TYR A 122 17.46 -9.09 -1.05
N ALA A 123 17.03 -10.16 -0.36
CA ALA A 123 17.83 -10.74 0.73
C ALA A 123 19.24 -11.21 0.28
N THR A 124 19.37 -11.76 -0.93
CA THR A 124 20.67 -12.19 -1.46
C THR A 124 21.57 -10.98 -1.76
N GLU A 125 20.99 -9.93 -2.33
CA GLU A 125 21.71 -8.69 -2.66
C GLU A 125 22.13 -7.95 -1.39
N ILE A 126 21.24 -7.84 -0.40
CA ILE A 126 21.53 -7.27 0.93
C ILE A 126 22.66 -8.04 1.61
N ARG A 127 22.65 -9.37 1.55
CA ARG A 127 23.74 -10.18 2.09
C ARG A 127 25.07 -9.93 1.39
N ALA A 128 25.05 -9.78 0.06
CA ALA A 128 26.27 -9.54 -0.72
C ALA A 128 26.84 -8.13 -0.51
N LEU A 129 25.98 -7.12 -0.40
CA LEU A 129 26.38 -5.71 -0.27
C LEU A 129 26.75 -5.33 1.17
N TYR A 130 25.97 -5.80 2.15
CA TYR A 130 26.07 -5.35 3.55
C TYR A 130 26.51 -6.45 4.51
N GLY A 131 26.65 -7.70 4.06
CA GLY A 131 27.05 -8.82 4.92
C GLY A 131 25.99 -9.25 5.94
N MET A 132 24.76 -8.72 5.83
CA MET A 132 23.68 -8.97 6.78
C MET A 132 22.67 -9.99 6.27
N ALA A 133 22.14 -10.81 7.17
CA ALA A 133 20.99 -11.65 6.88
C ALA A 133 19.70 -10.87 7.15
N VAL A 134 18.76 -10.88 6.20
CA VAL A 134 17.43 -10.30 6.39
C VAL A 134 16.62 -11.25 7.28
N GLY A 135 16.46 -10.88 8.55
CA GLY A 135 15.68 -11.63 9.55
C GLY A 135 14.16 -11.49 9.35
N ASP A 136 13.38 -11.88 10.35
CA ASP A 136 11.97 -11.51 10.44
C ASP A 136 11.78 -10.56 11.65
N PRO A 137 11.58 -9.25 11.43
CA PRO A 137 11.38 -8.29 12.51
C PRO A 137 10.02 -8.44 13.19
N LEU A 138 9.11 -9.23 12.60
CA LEU A 138 7.74 -9.40 13.07
C LEU A 138 7.57 -10.77 13.69
N ASP A 139 7.70 -10.82 15.02
CA ASP A 139 7.56 -12.05 15.77
C ASP A 139 6.09 -12.44 16.00
N ARG A 140 5.88 -13.55 16.73
CA ARG A 140 4.54 -14.03 17.07
C ARG A 140 3.76 -13.06 17.97
N PHE A 141 4.43 -12.22 18.75
CA PHE A 141 3.84 -11.28 19.71
C PHE A 141 3.42 -9.98 19.03
N ASN A 142 4.08 -9.59 17.93
CA ASN A 142 3.62 -8.47 17.11
C ASN A 142 2.31 -8.79 16.36
N ARG A 143 1.76 -10.01 16.40
CA ARG A 143 0.45 -10.33 15.79
C ARG A 143 -0.69 -9.67 16.58
N LEU A 144 -0.99 -8.41 16.26
CA LEU A 144 -2.18 -7.73 16.72
C LEU A 144 -3.41 -8.54 16.28
N ARG A 145 -4.05 -9.23 17.24
CA ARG A 145 -5.32 -9.94 17.02
C ARG A 145 -6.32 -8.97 16.40
N HIS A 146 -7.12 -9.46 15.45
CA HIS A 146 -8.16 -8.67 14.82
C HIS A 146 -9.20 -8.29 15.90
N VAL A 147 -9.07 -7.10 16.51
CA VAL A 147 -10.00 -6.56 17.53
C VAL A 147 -11.38 -6.23 16.92
N TRP A 148 -11.63 -6.63 15.67
CA TRP A 148 -12.97 -6.55 15.08
C TRP A 148 -14.00 -7.33 15.92
N ASP A 149 -13.57 -8.37 16.64
CA ASP A 149 -14.44 -9.12 17.54
C ASP A 149 -14.80 -8.36 18.83
N ASP A 150 -13.94 -7.47 19.33
CA ASP A 150 -14.09 -6.89 20.67
C ASP A 150 -14.54 -5.42 20.70
N THR A 151 -14.55 -4.72 19.56
CA THR A 151 -15.26 -3.43 19.47
C THR A 151 -16.76 -3.70 19.34
N PRO A 152 -17.63 -3.08 20.17
CA PRO A 152 -19.07 -3.20 19.97
C PRO A 152 -19.36 -2.69 18.56
N ARG A 153 -19.76 -3.61 17.69
CA ARG A 153 -20.29 -3.31 16.36
C ARG A 153 -21.27 -2.17 16.58
N ARG A 154 -21.03 -0.98 15.99
CA ARG A 154 -22.05 0.07 15.99
C ARG A 154 -23.26 -0.58 15.35
N LEU A 155 -24.24 -0.92 16.18
CA LEU A 155 -25.46 -1.54 15.69
C LEU A 155 -26.05 -0.57 14.66
N PRO A 156 -26.49 -1.08 13.50
CA PRO A 156 -27.20 -0.21 12.57
C PRO A 156 -28.38 0.42 13.34
N PRO A 157 -28.70 1.70 13.07
CA PRO A 157 -29.83 2.34 13.72
C PRO A 157 -31.10 1.54 13.44
N THR A 158 -31.96 1.39 14.45
CA THR A 158 -33.24 0.68 14.31
C THR A 158 -34.18 1.42 13.36
N ALA A 159 -35.16 0.70 12.79
CA ALA A 159 -36.18 1.29 11.93
C ALA A 159 -36.96 2.41 12.65
N GLU A 160 -37.24 2.25 13.95
CA GLU A 160 -37.87 3.27 14.79
C GLU A 160 -37.00 4.53 14.91
N ARG A 161 -35.69 4.36 15.17
CA ARG A 161 -34.75 5.48 15.28
C ARG A 161 -34.60 6.22 13.97
N LEU A 162 -34.60 5.50 12.84
CA LEU A 162 -34.58 6.09 11.50
C LEU A 162 -35.88 6.85 11.20
N THR A 163 -37.02 6.30 11.60
CA THR A 163 -38.33 6.95 11.45
C THR A 163 -38.39 8.25 12.24
N ALA A 164 -37.96 8.21 13.51
CA ALA A 164 -37.86 9.40 14.37
C ALA A 164 -36.90 10.44 13.80
N PHE A 165 -35.73 10.01 13.28
CA PHE A 165 -34.77 10.89 12.61
C PHE A 165 -35.39 11.61 11.40
N PHE A 166 -36.09 10.90 10.51
CA PHE A 166 -36.71 11.51 9.34
C PHE A 166 -37.91 12.40 9.68
N ALA A 167 -38.68 12.06 10.72
CA ALA A 167 -39.72 12.93 11.25
C ALA A 167 -39.13 14.24 11.78
N PHE A 168 -38.05 14.15 12.57
CA PHE A 168 -37.31 15.31 13.07
C PHE A 168 -36.73 16.17 11.94
N ALA A 169 -36.06 15.54 10.95
CA ALA A 169 -35.49 16.25 9.81
C ALA A 169 -36.56 17.01 9.01
N ARG A 170 -37.74 16.41 8.84
CA ARG A 170 -38.89 17.05 8.16
C ARG A 170 -39.45 18.23 8.95
N ALA A 171 -39.54 18.12 10.28
CA ALA A 171 -39.97 19.23 11.13
C ALA A 171 -38.98 20.41 11.05
N ARG A 172 -37.67 20.14 10.99
CA ARG A 172 -36.65 21.17 10.78
C ARG A 172 -36.74 21.83 9.41
N LEU A 173 -37.07 21.08 8.36
CA LEU A 173 -37.28 21.64 7.03
C LEU A 173 -38.41 22.68 7.01
N ALA A 174 -39.51 22.41 7.72
CA ALA A 174 -40.64 23.32 7.81
C ALA A 174 -40.30 24.65 8.54
N ALA A 175 -39.27 24.64 9.38
CA ALA A 175 -38.82 25.79 10.16
C ALA A 175 -37.52 26.43 9.61
N ALA A 176 -37.02 25.98 8.47
CA ALA A 176 -35.76 26.47 7.91
C ALA A 176 -35.94 27.84 7.24
N SER A 177 -35.06 28.79 7.56
CA SER A 177 -35.03 30.12 6.94
C SER A 177 -34.54 30.09 5.49
N ASP A 178 -33.74 29.09 5.11
CA ASP A 178 -33.34 28.77 3.74
C ASP A 178 -33.93 27.42 3.33
N TYR A 179 -35.19 27.47 2.88
CA TYR A 179 -35.93 26.28 2.49
C TYR A 179 -35.31 25.52 1.30
N PRO A 180 -34.85 26.18 0.21
CA PRO A 180 -34.23 25.47 -0.91
C PRO A 180 -33.00 24.64 -0.51
N ALA A 181 -32.09 25.19 0.29
CA ALA A 181 -30.91 24.45 0.77
C ALA A 181 -31.31 23.28 1.67
N ALA A 182 -32.20 23.51 2.64
CA ALA A 182 -32.67 22.47 3.55
C ALA A 182 -33.43 21.35 2.82
N ALA A 183 -34.23 21.68 1.80
CA ALA A 183 -34.97 20.71 1.01
C ALA A 183 -34.03 19.80 0.20
N ARG A 184 -32.93 20.36 -0.34
CA ARG A 184 -31.89 19.61 -1.06
C ARG A 184 -31.21 18.60 -0.14
N ASP A 185 -30.80 19.02 1.05
CA ASP A 185 -30.14 18.14 2.02
C ASP A 185 -31.07 17.01 2.50
N TYR A 186 -32.34 17.34 2.76
CA TYR A 186 -33.34 16.34 3.15
C TYR A 186 -33.58 15.31 2.02
N ALA A 187 -33.72 15.78 0.78
CA ALA A 187 -33.86 14.89 -0.38
C ALA A 187 -32.63 13.99 -0.54
N LEU A 188 -31.43 14.53 -0.38
CA LEU A 188 -30.16 13.79 -0.42
C LEU A 188 -30.13 12.68 0.63
N LEU A 189 -30.46 13.00 1.89
CA LEU A 189 -30.53 12.01 2.98
C LEU A 189 -31.54 10.90 2.70
N ARG A 190 -32.71 11.25 2.14
CA ARG A 190 -33.77 10.29 1.83
C ARG A 190 -33.37 9.35 0.69
N THR A 191 -32.71 9.88 -0.34
CA THR A 191 -32.19 9.08 -1.45
C THR A 191 -31.09 8.12 -1.00
N LEU A 192 -30.15 8.59 -0.17
CA LEU A 192 -29.11 7.73 0.42
C LEU A 192 -29.71 6.59 1.24
N TYR A 193 -30.77 6.86 2.00
CA TYR A 193 -31.47 5.86 2.80
C TYR A 193 -32.14 4.77 1.94
N HIS A 194 -32.79 5.15 0.84
CA HIS A 194 -33.53 4.19 0.00
C HIS A 194 -32.63 3.45 -0.99
N CYS A 195 -31.63 4.10 -1.56
CA CYS A 195 -30.77 3.52 -2.58
C CYS A 195 -29.53 2.84 -2.00
N ALA A 196 -29.20 3.13 -0.73
CA ALA A 196 -28.00 2.65 -0.02
C ALA A 196 -26.67 2.73 -0.81
N PRO A 197 -26.41 3.76 -1.65
CA PRO A 197 -25.11 3.86 -2.31
C PRO A 197 -24.06 4.26 -1.27
N ARG A 198 -22.79 3.94 -1.54
CA ARG A 198 -21.70 4.57 -0.81
C ARG A 198 -21.76 6.08 -1.07
N VAL A 199 -21.53 6.89 -0.04
CA VAL A 199 -21.53 8.36 -0.16
C VAL A 199 -20.55 8.83 -1.25
N SER A 200 -19.42 8.14 -1.40
CA SER A 200 -18.44 8.41 -2.46
C SER A 200 -18.96 8.22 -3.88
N VAL A 201 -19.92 7.30 -4.09
CA VAL A 201 -20.54 7.06 -5.40
C VAL A 201 -21.63 8.10 -5.67
N PHE A 202 -22.35 8.52 -4.63
CA PHE A 202 -23.43 9.50 -4.76
C PHE A 202 -22.94 10.89 -5.18
N TYR A 203 -21.73 11.27 -4.76
CA TYR A 203 -21.12 12.56 -5.15
C TYR A 203 -20.75 12.64 -6.64
N VAL A 204 -20.56 11.49 -7.30
CA VAL A 204 -20.28 11.43 -8.74
C VAL A 204 -21.55 11.57 -9.56
N ILE A 205 -22.70 11.13 -9.05
CA ILE A 205 -23.99 11.13 -9.75
C ILE A 205 -24.67 12.51 -9.71
N THR A 206 -24.34 13.33 -8.70
CA THR A 206 -25.00 14.62 -8.45
C THR A 206 -24.25 15.83 -9.01
N ARG A 207 -23.20 15.60 -9.80
CA ARG A 207 -22.39 16.60 -10.49
C ARG A 207 -22.68 16.57 -11.99
#